data_AF-A0A5C7RBF1-F1
#
_entry.id   AF-A0A5C7RBF1-F1
#
_cell.length_a   1.000
_cell.length_b   1.000
_cell.length_c   1.000
_cell.angle_alpha   90.00
_cell.angle_beta   90.00
_cell.angle_gamma   90.00
#
_symmetry.space_group_name_H-M   'P 1'
#
loop_
_entity.id
_entity.type
_entity.pdbx_description
1 polymer ?
#
loop_
_entity_poly.entity_id
_entity_poly.type
_entity_poly.pdbx_seq_one_letter_code
_entity_poly.pdbx_strand_id
1 'polypeptide(L)'
;MTKPETLNFKPDYGLANKKLGIDENVPFYFYNEPIYHIIRIDDLTFTFMNERESGGVIYAVSFDIPAELFLKVINSLPKDRAFEIMSKLTKQPYSTDIDPPIYITFESKLGTLEVNNNEEYIPFRLTDLQSAEF
;
A
#
# COMPACT_ATOMS: atom_id res chain seq x y z
N MET A 1 16.79 -22.49 25.21
CA MET A 1 16.82 -21.89 23.86
C MET A 1 15.40 -21.97 23.31
N THR A 2 14.67 -20.87 23.33
CA THR A 2 13.33 -20.76 22.73
C THR A 2 13.50 -20.80 21.22
N LYS A 3 12.86 -21.76 20.55
CA LYS A 3 12.76 -21.76 19.09
C LYS A 3 12.01 -20.48 18.70
N PRO A 4 12.53 -19.63 17.79
CA PRO A 4 11.73 -18.55 17.26
C PRO A 4 10.50 -19.16 16.60
N GLU A 5 9.31 -18.68 16.97
CA GLU A 5 8.09 -19.06 16.28
C GLU A 5 8.27 -18.68 14.80
N THR A 6 8.06 -19.63 13.91
CA THR A 6 7.94 -19.34 12.48
C THR A 6 6.77 -18.39 12.33
N LEU A 7 7.05 -17.10 12.06
CA LEU A 7 6.03 -16.16 11.61
C LEU A 7 5.42 -16.72 10.32
N ASN A 8 4.20 -17.21 10.39
CA ASN A 8 3.41 -17.52 9.21
C ASN A 8 2.87 -16.19 8.65
N PHE A 9 3.66 -15.55 7.79
CA PHE A 9 3.18 -14.41 7.01
C PHE A 9 1.99 -14.83 6.14
N LYS A 10 1.03 -13.92 5.96
CA LYS A 10 -0.03 -14.12 4.98
C LYS A 10 0.61 -14.20 3.58
N PRO A 11 0.07 -15.00 2.65
CA PRO A 11 0.58 -15.02 1.29
C PRO A 11 0.45 -13.63 0.65
N ASP A 12 1.41 -13.24 -0.17
CA ASP A 12 1.39 -11.96 -0.90
C ASP A 12 0.49 -12.02 -2.14
N TYR A 13 -0.38 -11.01 -2.28
CA TYR A 13 -1.34 -10.92 -3.37
C TYR A 13 -0.66 -10.67 -4.72
N GLY A 14 0.39 -9.85 -4.76
CA GLY A 14 1.13 -9.56 -5.99
C GLY A 14 1.83 -10.79 -6.55
N LEU A 15 2.52 -11.55 -5.70
CA LEU A 15 3.12 -12.84 -6.02
C LEU A 15 2.09 -13.86 -6.52
N ALA A 16 0.91 -13.91 -5.89
CA ALA A 16 -0.16 -14.80 -6.33
C ALA A 16 -0.59 -14.45 -7.78
N ASN A 17 -0.80 -13.17 -8.09
CA ASN A 17 -1.14 -12.72 -9.44
C ASN A 17 -0.01 -13.00 -10.44
N LYS A 18 1.25 -12.79 -10.06
CA LYS A 18 2.41 -13.11 -10.90
C LYS A 18 2.48 -14.60 -11.24
N LYS A 19 2.20 -15.48 -10.26
CA LYS A 19 2.15 -16.94 -10.46
C LYS A 19 1.00 -17.39 -11.36
N LEU A 20 -0.08 -16.61 -11.43
CA LEU A 20 -1.18 -16.82 -12.39
C LEU A 20 -0.82 -16.35 -13.81
N GLY A 21 0.38 -15.81 -14.03
CA GLY A 21 0.85 -15.34 -15.33
C GLY A 21 0.48 -13.89 -15.64
N ILE A 22 0.00 -13.12 -14.65
CA ILE A 22 -0.24 -11.68 -14.83
C ILE A 22 1.10 -10.94 -14.81
N ASP A 23 1.33 -10.14 -15.85
CA ASP A 23 2.54 -9.33 -15.97
C ASP A 23 2.33 -7.88 -15.50
N GLU A 24 3.42 -7.11 -15.48
CA GLU A 24 3.45 -5.71 -15.05
C GLU A 24 2.73 -4.74 -15.99
N ASN A 25 2.34 -5.16 -17.20
CA ASN A 25 1.63 -4.33 -18.15
C ASN A 25 0.11 -4.36 -17.96
N VAL A 26 -0.40 -5.34 -17.21
CA VAL A 26 -1.83 -5.47 -16.92
C VAL A 26 -2.24 -4.45 -15.85
N PRO A 27 -3.18 -3.53 -16.17
CA PRO A 27 -3.71 -2.61 -15.17
C PRO A 27 -4.64 -3.34 -14.20
N PHE A 28 -4.55 -2.95 -12.94
CA PHE A 28 -5.47 -3.35 -11.88
C PHE A 28 -6.24 -2.14 -11.38
N TYR A 29 -7.55 -2.33 -11.20
CA TYR A 29 -8.45 -1.31 -10.68
C TYR A 29 -8.86 -1.66 -9.25
N PHE A 30 -8.63 -0.72 -8.35
CA PHE A 30 -8.93 -0.83 -6.93
C PHE A 30 -9.92 0.28 -6.56
N TYR A 31 -11.00 -0.11 -5.89
CA TYR A 31 -12.14 0.77 -5.61
C TYR A 31 -12.35 0.90 -4.11
N ASN A 32 -12.42 2.13 -3.63
CA ASN A 32 -12.71 2.44 -2.23
C ASN A 32 -11.77 1.71 -1.26
N GLU A 33 -10.48 1.64 -1.60
CA GLU A 33 -9.46 1.02 -0.74
C GLU A 33 -9.16 1.96 0.44
N PRO A 34 -9.29 1.47 1.69
CA PRO A 34 -8.99 2.28 2.85
C PRO A 34 -7.48 2.37 3.09
N ILE A 35 -7.02 3.56 3.44
CA ILE A 35 -5.68 3.81 3.98
C ILE A 35 -5.84 3.99 5.50
N TYR A 36 -5.57 2.93 6.26
CA TYR A 36 -5.55 2.96 7.73
C TYR A 36 -4.18 3.34 8.30
N HIS A 37 -3.12 3.01 7.57
CA HIS A 37 -1.74 3.27 7.97
C HIS A 37 -0.93 3.58 6.72
N ILE A 38 -0.07 4.60 6.80
CA ILE A 38 0.79 5.01 5.69
C ILE A 38 2.22 5.15 6.18
N ILE A 39 3.16 4.65 5.39
CA ILE A 39 4.60 4.72 5.63
C ILE A 39 5.23 5.45 4.46
N ARG A 40 6.19 6.33 4.73
CA ARG A 40 7.07 6.90 3.71
C ARG A 40 8.32 6.03 3.60
N ILE A 41 8.49 5.38 2.45
CA ILE A 41 9.64 4.51 2.18
C ILE A 41 10.87 5.34 1.82
N ASP A 42 10.67 6.33 0.95
CA ASP A 42 11.71 7.27 0.52
C ASP A 42 11.10 8.63 0.16
N ASP A 43 11.87 9.50 -0.50
CA ASP A 43 11.39 10.83 -0.88
C ASP A 43 10.31 10.82 -1.97
N LEU A 44 10.19 9.72 -2.70
CA LEU A 44 9.34 9.56 -3.89
C LEU A 44 8.22 8.53 -3.70
N THR A 45 8.27 7.73 -2.64
CA THR A 45 7.37 6.59 -2.47
C THR A 45 6.79 6.52 -1.06
N PHE A 46 5.47 6.43 -1.02
CA PHE A 46 4.69 6.08 0.18
C PHE A 46 4.09 4.69 -0.01
N THR A 47 3.82 3.97 1.06
CA THR A 47 3.21 2.64 0.98
C THR A 47 2.15 2.45 2.06
N PHE A 48 1.08 1.75 1.72
CA PHE A 48 0.10 1.25 2.67
C PHE A 48 -0.20 -0.23 2.39
N MET A 49 -0.74 -0.92 3.40
CA MET A 49 -1.04 -2.34 3.31
C MET A 49 -2.48 -2.61 3.71
N ASN A 50 -3.13 -3.50 2.96
CA ASN A 50 -4.45 -4.03 3.26
C ASN A 50 -4.43 -5.56 3.19
N GLU A 51 -5.59 -6.15 3.45
CA GLU A 51 -5.85 -7.57 3.23
C GLU A 51 -6.86 -7.73 2.09
N ARG A 52 -6.72 -8.79 1.29
CA ARG A 52 -7.64 -9.09 0.21
C ARG A 52 -7.94 -10.58 0.13
N GLU A 53 -9.23 -10.92 0.10
CA GLU A 53 -9.67 -12.29 -0.11
C GLU A 53 -9.76 -12.61 -1.59
N SER A 54 -9.17 -13.73 -2.01
CA SER A 54 -9.33 -14.28 -3.36
C SER A 54 -9.29 -15.80 -3.31
N GLY A 55 -10.28 -16.47 -3.92
CA GLY A 55 -10.35 -17.93 -3.94
C GLY A 55 -10.37 -18.59 -2.54
N GLY A 56 -10.93 -17.90 -1.53
CA GLY A 56 -10.98 -18.39 -0.14
C GLY A 56 -9.67 -18.26 0.64
N VAL A 57 -8.68 -17.52 0.11
CA VAL A 57 -7.42 -17.23 0.77
C VAL A 57 -7.34 -15.73 1.04
N ILE A 58 -6.96 -15.36 2.26
CA ILE A 58 -6.69 -13.97 2.65
C ILE A 58 -5.21 -13.68 2.37
N TYR A 59 -4.97 -12.75 1.46
CA TYR A 59 -3.65 -12.29 1.09
C TYR A 59 -3.32 -10.96 1.77
N ALA A 60 -2.05 -10.74 2.08
CA ALA A 60 -1.55 -9.38 2.29
C ALA A 60 -1.39 -8.70 0.92
N VAL A 61 -1.69 -7.41 0.86
CA VAL A 61 -1.46 -6.59 -0.33
C VAL A 61 -0.80 -5.29 0.08
N SER A 62 0.32 -4.95 -0.55
CA SER A 62 0.99 -3.66 -0.41
C SER A 62 0.76 -2.80 -1.64
N PHE A 63 0.62 -1.50 -1.42
CA PHE A 63 0.36 -0.51 -2.44
C PHE A 63 1.37 0.62 -2.33
N ASP A 64 2.17 0.79 -3.37
CA ASP A 64 3.13 1.89 -3.46
C ASP A 64 2.48 3.07 -4.18
N ILE A 65 2.44 4.20 -3.49
CA ILE A 65 1.92 5.47 -3.97
C ILE A 65 3.10 6.38 -4.30
N PRO A 66 3.32 6.73 -5.59
CA PRO A 66 4.24 7.79 -5.96
C PRO A 66 3.90 9.11 -5.27
N ALA A 67 4.92 9.87 -4.87
CA ALA A 67 4.76 11.10 -4.09
C ALA A 67 3.81 12.11 -4.76
N GLU A 68 3.84 12.23 -6.08
CA GLU A 68 2.94 13.10 -6.84
C GLU A 68 1.47 12.67 -6.74
N LEU A 69 1.17 11.37 -6.66
CA LEU A 69 -0.19 10.86 -6.47
C LEU A 69 -0.60 10.96 -5.00
N PHE A 70 0.32 10.70 -4.07
CA PHE A 70 0.05 10.87 -2.65
C PHE A 70 -0.28 12.33 -2.31
N LEU A 71 0.42 13.29 -2.91
CA LEU A 71 0.10 14.71 -2.75
C LEU A 71 -1.31 15.05 -3.26
N LYS A 72 -1.82 14.39 -4.30
CA LYS A 72 -3.22 14.55 -4.72
C LYS A 72 -4.20 14.06 -3.66
N VAL A 73 -3.90 12.92 -3.03
CA VAL A 73 -4.69 12.40 -1.89
C VAL A 73 -4.68 13.42 -0.74
N ILE A 74 -3.50 13.90 -0.34
CA ILE A 74 -3.38 14.86 0.77
C ILE A 74 -4.10 16.18 0.48
N ASN A 75 -4.04 16.67 -0.75
CA ASN A 75 -4.70 17.91 -1.16
C ASN A 75 -6.24 17.82 -1.22
N SER A 76 -6.83 16.60 -1.20
CA SER A 76 -8.29 16.44 -1.13
C SER A 76 -8.83 16.53 0.30
N LEU A 77 -7.94 16.47 1.31
CA LEU A 77 -8.33 16.45 2.72
C LEU A 77 -8.52 17.87 3.30
N PRO A 78 -9.25 17.99 4.42
CA PRO A 78 -9.23 19.21 5.23
C PRO A 78 -7.80 19.56 5.64
N LYS A 79 -7.46 20.86 5.62
CA LYS A 79 -6.09 21.36 5.86
C LYS A 79 -5.46 20.83 7.14
N ASP A 80 -6.23 20.76 8.22
CA ASP A 80 -5.71 20.31 9.52
C ASP A 80 -5.33 18.82 9.49
N ARG A 81 -6.16 17.99 8.84
CA ARG A 81 -5.91 16.55 8.67
C ARG A 81 -4.73 16.30 7.73
N ALA A 82 -4.66 17.03 6.62
CA ALA A 82 -3.51 17.00 5.71
C ALA A 82 -2.21 17.35 6.43
N PHE A 83 -2.21 18.42 7.23
CA PHE A 83 -1.06 18.86 8.00
C PHE A 83 -0.63 17.83 9.03
N GLU A 84 -1.58 17.24 9.77
CA GLU A 84 -1.28 16.21 10.77
C GLU A 84 -0.54 15.02 10.13
N ILE A 85 -1.10 14.46 9.06
CA ILE A 85 -0.53 13.30 8.35
C ILE A 85 0.87 13.63 7.84
N MET A 86 1.02 14.73 7.10
CA MET A 86 2.30 15.12 6.53
C MET A 86 3.36 15.40 7.60
N SER A 87 2.99 16.01 8.72
CA SER A 87 3.92 16.30 9.80
C SER A 87 4.57 15.03 10.37
N LYS A 88 3.79 13.94 10.50
CA LYS A 88 4.29 12.65 10.99
C LYS A 88 5.17 11.94 9.96
N LEU A 89 4.88 12.09 8.68
CA LEU A 89 5.68 11.52 7.57
C LEU A 89 7.01 12.24 7.31
N THR A 90 7.29 13.34 8.01
CA THR A 90 8.58 14.06 7.92
C THR A 90 9.57 13.70 9.04
N LYS A 91 9.14 12.94 10.04
CA LYS A 91 9.96 12.58 11.21
C LYS A 91 9.89 11.07 11.44
N GLN A 92 10.99 10.48 11.92
CA GLN A 92 10.99 9.06 12.28
C GLN A 92 9.85 8.74 13.27
N PRO A 93 9.10 7.66 13.07
CA PRO A 93 9.38 6.51 12.18
C PRO A 93 8.95 6.68 10.70
N TYR A 94 8.57 7.88 10.27
CA TYR A 94 8.07 8.19 8.93
C TYR A 94 6.79 7.42 8.59
N SER A 95 5.96 7.19 9.60
CA SER A 95 4.67 6.51 9.44
C SER A 95 3.60 7.15 10.33
N THR A 96 2.34 6.91 9.98
CA THR A 96 1.20 7.31 10.81
C THR A 96 -0.01 6.43 10.56
N ASP A 97 -0.75 6.19 11.63
CA ASP A 97 -2.14 5.72 11.55
C ASP A 97 -3.05 6.85 11.08
N ILE A 98 -4.14 6.49 10.40
CA ILE A 98 -5.13 7.39 9.83
C ILE A 98 -6.52 6.93 10.33
N ASP A 99 -7.10 7.71 11.22
CA ASP A 99 -8.44 7.48 11.79
C ASP A 99 -9.26 8.78 11.78
N PRO A 100 -10.41 8.84 11.06
CA PRO A 100 -10.95 7.80 10.19
C PRO A 100 -10.03 7.50 9.00
N PRO A 101 -10.18 6.36 8.28
CA PRO A 101 -9.37 6.08 7.09
C PRO A 101 -9.64 7.08 5.96
N ILE A 102 -8.69 7.16 5.02
CA ILE A 102 -8.91 7.80 3.72
C ILE A 102 -9.25 6.70 2.72
N TYR A 103 -10.31 6.86 1.96
CA TYR A 103 -10.70 5.91 0.93
C TYR A 103 -10.22 6.40 -0.44
N ILE A 104 -9.49 5.56 -1.17
CA ILE A 104 -8.98 5.90 -2.49
C ILE A 104 -9.47 4.92 -3.56
N THR A 105 -9.70 5.45 -4.76
CA THR A 105 -9.94 4.64 -5.97
C THR A 105 -8.83 4.94 -6.97
N PHE A 106 -8.20 3.91 -7.51
CA PHE A 106 -7.00 4.07 -8.32
C PHE A 106 -6.80 2.94 -9.33
N GLU A 107 -5.96 3.24 -10.33
CA GLU A 107 -5.33 2.25 -11.19
C GLU A 107 -3.93 1.97 -10.67
N SER A 108 -3.49 0.72 -10.80
CA SER A 108 -2.14 0.29 -10.46
C SER A 108 -1.62 -0.77 -11.43
N LYS A 109 -0.33 -1.07 -11.32
CA LYS A 109 0.33 -2.19 -11.99
C LYS A 109 1.14 -2.99 -10.97
N LEU A 110 1.41 -4.25 -11.29
CA LEU A 110 2.38 -5.01 -10.49
C LEU A 110 3.75 -4.32 -10.55
N GLY A 111 4.35 -4.13 -9.39
CA GLY A 111 5.72 -3.62 -9.25
C GLY A 111 6.77 -4.70 -9.47
N THR A 112 7.96 -4.43 -8.95
CA THR A 112 9.08 -5.38 -8.97
C THR A 112 9.00 -6.36 -7.81
N LEU A 113 9.63 -7.53 -7.97
CA LEU A 113 9.81 -8.45 -6.85
C LEU A 113 10.72 -7.82 -5.81
N GLU A 114 10.17 -7.65 -4.61
CA GLU A 114 10.90 -7.21 -3.43
C GLU A 114 11.22 -8.43 -2.57
N VAL A 115 12.45 -8.49 -2.09
CA VAL A 115 12.94 -9.60 -1.25
C VAL A 115 13.53 -8.99 0.02
N ASN A 116 12.99 -9.36 1.16
CA ASN A 116 13.58 -9.03 2.45
C ASN A 116 14.04 -10.32 3.17
N ASN A 117 14.57 -10.19 4.39
CA ASN A 117 15.12 -11.34 5.13
C ASN A 117 14.09 -12.42 5.49
N ASN A 118 12.79 -12.10 5.42
CA ASN A 118 11.70 -12.92 5.94
C ASN A 118 10.66 -13.31 4.87
N GLU A 119 10.50 -12.50 3.83
CA GLU A 119 9.46 -12.69 2.81
C GLU A 119 9.87 -12.13 1.44
N GLU A 120 9.20 -12.64 0.42
CA GLU A 120 9.16 -12.09 -0.92
C GLU A 120 7.76 -11.49 -1.13
N TYR A 121 7.67 -10.34 -1.80
CA TYR A 121 6.39 -9.72 -2.13
C TYR A 121 6.48 -8.88 -3.42
N ILE A 122 5.34 -8.61 -4.05
CA ILE A 122 5.26 -7.68 -5.19
C ILE A 122 4.21 -6.61 -4.86
N PRO A 123 4.61 -5.35 -4.65
CA PRO A 123 3.67 -4.27 -4.39
C PRO A 123 2.88 -3.91 -5.66
N PHE A 124 1.68 -3.38 -5.48
CA PHE A 124 0.92 -2.72 -6.54
C PHE A 124 1.32 -1.26 -6.59
N ARG A 125 1.96 -0.84 -7.69
CA ARG A 125 2.36 0.56 -7.90
C ARG A 125 1.23 1.35 -8.51
N LEU A 126 0.75 2.37 -7.82
CA LEU A 126 -0.29 3.25 -8.33
C LEU A 126 0.20 3.97 -9.59
N THR A 127 -0.61 3.92 -10.64
CA THR A 127 -0.35 4.59 -11.92
C THR A 127 -1.27 5.78 -12.15
N ASP A 128 -2.49 5.74 -11.59
CA ASP A 128 -3.43 6.85 -11.66
C ASP A 128 -4.38 6.88 -10.46
N LEU A 129 -4.73 8.09 -10.00
CA LEU A 129 -5.66 8.31 -8.89
C LEU A 129 -6.99 8.84 -9.43
N GLN A 130 -8.08 8.11 -9.19
CA GLN A 130 -9.42 8.47 -9.65
C GLN A 130 -10.19 9.30 -8.61
N SER A 131 -10.14 8.90 -7.34
CA SER A 131 -10.78 9.64 -6.24
C SER A 131 -10.09 9.41 -4.89
N ALA A 132 -10.28 10.36 -3.97
CA ALA A 132 -9.84 10.29 -2.58
C ALA A 132 -10.89 10.95 -1.67
N GLU A 133 -11.49 10.16 -0.79
CA GLU A 133 -12.62 10.50 0.09
C GLU A 133 -12.24 10.24 1.56
N PHE A 134 -12.90 10.91 2.52
CA PHE A 134 -12.42 10.99 3.90
C PHE A 134 -13.52 11.05 4.96
#